data_AF-A0A1I7VPZ4-F1
#
_entry.id   AF-A0A1I7VPZ4-F1
#
_cell.length_a   1.000
_cell.length_b   1.000
_cell.length_c   1.000
_cell.angle_alpha   90.00
_cell.angle_beta   90.00
_cell.angle_gamma   90.00
#
_symmetry.space_group_name_H-M   'P 1'
#
loop_
_entity.id
_entity.type
_entity.pdbx_description
1 polymer ?
#
loop_
_entity_poly.entity_id
_entity_poly.type
_entity_poly.pdbx_seq_one_letter_code
_entity_poly.pdbx_strand_id
1 'polypeptide(L)'
;MKLARHTCITQELPEDTSFQLLEETAYYGRLQGKIIQYRIAQYSRKELHQNMDEVKLKEYVDAALRKAVKLWEDVIDVKFIEWPHTKANIEVIFATFYHGDKYPFDGKGNELAHTFYPNDLIWHGQIHIDDSEPWGPSGRNLNWVMAHELGHVLGLEHSHDESLMTSHYQGFEGTVPKLHYCDIALIQSLYGKKNHRNE
;
A
#
# COMPACT_ATOMS: atom_id res chain seq x y z
N MET A 1 24.90 1.36 18.41
CA MET A 1 24.71 1.46 16.94
C MET A 1 23.29 1.02 16.66
N LYS A 2 22.32 1.95 16.72
CA LYS A 2 20.90 1.65 16.52
C LYS A 2 20.66 1.52 15.02
N LEU A 3 20.29 0.33 14.56
CA LEU A 3 19.66 0.15 13.25
C LEU A 3 18.36 0.95 13.29
N ALA A 4 18.27 2.03 12.50
CA ALA A 4 17.00 2.70 12.26
C ALA A 4 16.11 1.71 11.50
N ARG A 5 15.12 1.16 12.20
CA ARG A 5 14.07 0.33 11.60
C ARG A 5 13.07 1.30 10.99
N HIS A 6 13.02 1.36 9.66
CA HIS A 6 12.02 2.11 8.91
C HIS A 6 10.78 1.21 8.82
N THR A 7 9.71 1.56 9.53
CA THR A 7 8.53 0.72 9.73
C THR A 7 7.31 1.33 9.06
N CYS A 8 6.45 0.50 8.44
CA CYS A 8 5.10 0.93 8.08
C CYS A 8 4.29 1.16 9.36
N ILE A 9 3.52 2.25 9.43
CA ILE A 9 2.58 2.51 10.51
C ILE A 9 1.17 2.34 9.95
N THR A 10 0.60 1.15 10.10
CA THR A 10 -0.83 0.95 9.87
C THR A 10 -1.63 1.40 11.07
N GLN A 11 -2.75 2.07 10.83
CA GLN A 11 -3.55 2.65 11.90
C GLN A 11 -4.57 1.63 12.41
N GLU A 12 -4.32 1.09 13.61
CA GLU A 12 -5.28 0.26 14.34
C GLU A 12 -6.46 1.13 14.83
N LEU A 13 -7.67 0.56 14.82
CA LEU A 13 -8.86 1.21 15.38
C LEU A 13 -8.69 1.38 16.91
N PRO A 14 -9.31 2.39 17.55
CA PRO A 14 -9.22 2.58 19.00
C PRO A 14 -9.69 1.32 19.75
N GLU A 15 -8.87 0.82 20.69
CA GLU A 15 -9.25 -0.28 21.58
C GLU A 15 -10.34 0.16 22.58
N ASP A 16 -11.63 0.02 22.21
CA ASP A 16 -12.71 -0.24 23.18
C ASP A 16 -13.98 -0.75 22.49
N THR A 17 -14.24 -2.06 22.54
CA THR A 17 -15.42 -2.68 23.20
C THR A 17 -15.65 -4.10 22.69
N SER A 18 -15.82 -4.99 23.66
CA SER A 18 -16.18 -6.39 23.54
C SER A 18 -17.35 -6.66 22.58
N PHE A 19 -17.12 -7.43 21.52
CA PHE A 19 -18.15 -8.24 20.89
C PHE A 19 -17.57 -9.58 20.41
N GLN A 20 -18.33 -10.63 20.71
CA GLN A 20 -17.98 -12.04 20.58
C GLN A 20 -17.60 -12.45 19.15
N LEU A 21 -16.52 -13.25 19.04
CA LEU A 21 -16.33 -14.38 18.11
C LEU A 21 -17.13 -14.30 16.80
N LEU A 22 -16.78 -13.33 15.95
CA LEU A 22 -17.13 -13.35 14.53
C LEU A 22 -15.82 -13.25 13.73
N GLU A 23 -15.41 -14.41 13.21
CA GLU A 23 -14.42 -14.62 12.14
C GLU A 23 -13.17 -13.73 12.20
N GLU A 24 -12.12 -14.26 12.83
CA GLU A 24 -10.76 -13.71 12.94
C GLU A 24 -10.11 -13.27 11.60
N THR A 25 -10.75 -13.54 10.46
CA THR A 25 -10.22 -13.19 9.13
C THR A 25 -10.76 -11.89 8.54
N ALA A 26 -11.64 -11.14 9.22
CA ALA A 26 -12.24 -9.94 8.64
C ALA A 26 -12.23 -8.69 9.55
N TYR A 27 -11.42 -8.67 10.60
CA TYR A 27 -11.39 -7.55 11.57
C TYR A 27 -11.21 -6.18 10.91
N TYR A 28 -10.27 -6.08 9.96
CA TYR A 28 -10.01 -4.86 9.16
C TYR A 28 -10.90 -4.70 7.92
N GLY A 29 -11.78 -5.67 7.67
CA GLY A 29 -12.67 -5.72 6.52
C GLY A 29 -11.95 -6.00 5.20
N ARG A 30 -12.69 -5.83 4.09
CA ARG A 30 -12.16 -5.88 2.72
C ARG A 30 -12.90 -4.89 1.85
N LEU A 31 -12.25 -4.38 0.81
CA LEU A 31 -12.93 -3.62 -0.23
C LEU A 31 -13.99 -4.50 -0.93
N GLN A 32 -15.17 -3.93 -1.18
CA GLN A 32 -16.31 -4.66 -1.73
C GLN A 32 -16.29 -4.69 -3.26
N GLY A 33 -16.83 -5.77 -3.83
CA GLY A 33 -16.94 -5.96 -5.28
C GLY A 33 -15.80 -6.78 -5.89
N LYS A 34 -15.96 -7.08 -7.18
CA LYS A 34 -14.98 -7.83 -8.00
C LYS A 34 -14.18 -6.93 -8.95
N ILE A 35 -14.53 -5.65 -8.99
CA ILE A 35 -13.84 -4.61 -9.75
C ILE A 35 -13.42 -3.54 -8.75
N ILE A 36 -12.12 -3.29 -8.65
CA ILE A 36 -11.55 -2.26 -7.78
C ILE A 36 -10.87 -1.22 -8.67
N GLN A 37 -11.34 0.01 -8.58
CA GLN A 37 -10.77 1.16 -9.26
C GLN A 37 -9.60 1.72 -8.47
N TYR A 38 -8.48 2.00 -9.11
CA TYR A 38 -7.31 2.61 -8.47
C TYR A 38 -6.80 3.81 -9.25
N ARG A 39 -6.20 4.77 -8.55
CA ARG A 39 -5.53 5.91 -9.17
C ARG A 39 -4.45 6.52 -8.28
N ILE A 40 -3.56 7.29 -8.89
CA ILE A 40 -2.75 8.27 -8.17
C ILE A 40 -3.56 9.56 -8.12
N ALA A 41 -4.07 9.91 -6.94
CA ALA A 41 -4.88 11.10 -6.74
C ALA A 41 -4.02 12.37 -6.63
N GLN A 42 -2.82 12.24 -6.07
CA GLN A 42 -1.85 13.32 -5.96
C GLN A 42 -0.44 12.75 -6.19
N TYR A 43 0.24 13.24 -7.23
CA TYR A 43 1.58 12.78 -7.61
C TYR A 43 2.68 13.39 -6.73
N SER A 44 3.81 12.69 -6.69
CA SER A 44 5.07 13.16 -6.14
C SER A 44 5.51 14.47 -6.79
N ARG A 45 6.04 15.39 -5.97
CA ARG A 45 6.47 16.73 -6.40
C ARG A 45 7.88 16.70 -6.95
N LYS A 46 8.04 17.18 -8.19
CA LYS A 46 9.31 17.19 -8.91
C LYS A 46 10.45 17.89 -8.17
N GLU A 47 10.12 18.90 -7.37
CA GLU A 47 11.07 19.73 -6.62
C GLU A 47 11.81 18.93 -5.53
N LEU A 48 11.19 17.85 -5.03
CA LEU A 48 11.74 16.98 -4.01
C LEU A 48 12.64 15.88 -4.60
N HIS A 49 12.44 15.55 -5.88
CA HIS A 49 13.10 14.44 -6.58
C HIS A 49 13.99 14.95 -7.72
N GLN A 50 14.98 15.76 -7.38
CA GLN A 50 15.81 16.49 -8.35
C GLN A 50 16.55 15.58 -9.34
N ASN A 51 16.81 14.33 -8.96
CA ASN A 51 17.56 13.35 -9.75
C ASN A 51 16.78 12.70 -10.90
N MET A 52 15.46 12.92 -11.00
CA MET A 52 14.62 12.45 -12.12
C MET A 52 13.88 13.63 -12.72
N ASP A 53 13.78 13.75 -14.05
CA ASP A 53 12.88 14.72 -14.68
C ASP A 53 11.40 14.40 -14.39
N GLU A 54 10.50 15.35 -14.61
CA GLU A 54 9.08 15.25 -14.22
C GLU A 54 8.37 14.09 -14.92
N VAL A 55 8.69 13.87 -16.20
CA VAL A 55 8.12 12.78 -16.99
C VAL A 55 8.58 11.44 -16.41
N LYS A 56 9.88 11.28 -16.18
CA LYS A 56 10.44 10.06 -15.59
C LYS A 56 9.93 9.80 -14.17
N LEU A 57 9.77 10.84 -13.34
CA LEU A 57 9.20 10.70 -12.00
C LEU A 57 7.77 10.20 -12.08
N LYS A 58 6.95 10.79 -12.97
CA LYS A 58 5.57 10.35 -13.18
C LYS A 58 5.51 8.89 -13.66
N GLU A 59 6.31 8.53 -14.65
CA GLU A 59 6.40 7.15 -15.17
C GLU A 59 6.86 6.17 -14.09
N TYR A 60 7.81 6.57 -13.25
CA TYR A 60 8.30 5.76 -12.12
C TYR A 60 7.18 5.48 -11.11
N VAL A 61 6.41 6.51 -10.73
CA VAL A 61 5.28 6.36 -9.80
C VAL A 61 4.16 5.52 -10.43
N ASP A 62 3.78 5.78 -11.68
CA ASP A 62 2.79 5.00 -12.43
C ASP A 62 3.18 3.51 -12.49
N ALA A 63 4.44 3.25 -12.82
CA ALA A 63 4.96 1.88 -12.92
C ALA A 63 4.96 1.17 -11.57
N ALA A 64 5.29 1.87 -10.48
CA ALA A 64 5.27 1.28 -9.14
C ALA A 64 3.85 0.84 -8.73
N LEU A 65 2.85 1.69 -8.93
CA LEU A 65 1.46 1.35 -8.62
C LEU A 65 0.94 0.22 -9.51
N ARG A 66 1.18 0.26 -10.82
CA ARG A 66 0.75 -0.81 -11.73
C ARG A 66 1.37 -2.16 -11.37
N LYS A 67 2.65 -2.18 -10.98
CA LYS A 67 3.33 -3.41 -10.53
C LYS A 67 2.78 -3.94 -9.21
N ALA A 68 2.54 -3.06 -8.23
CA ALA A 68 1.92 -3.42 -6.96
C ALA A 68 0.51 -4.01 -7.17
N VAL A 69 -0.32 -3.32 -7.96
CA VAL A 69 -1.66 -3.81 -8.34
C VAL A 69 -1.58 -5.17 -9.00
N LYS A 70 -0.69 -5.34 -9.99
CA LYS A 70 -0.53 -6.61 -10.70
C LYS A 70 -0.14 -7.76 -9.78
N LEU A 71 0.76 -7.50 -8.82
CA LEU A 71 1.24 -8.50 -7.85
C LEU A 71 0.07 -9.13 -7.07
N TRP A 72 -0.85 -8.30 -6.60
CA TRP A 72 -2.04 -8.77 -5.88
C TRP A 72 -3.11 -9.32 -6.83
N GLU A 73 -3.40 -8.64 -7.95
CA GLU A 73 -4.37 -9.06 -8.97
C GLU A 73 -4.09 -10.49 -9.50
N ASP A 74 -2.82 -10.92 -9.51
CA ASP A 74 -2.45 -12.24 -10.02
C ASP A 74 -2.88 -13.40 -9.12
N VAL A 75 -3.08 -13.16 -7.83
CA VAL A 75 -3.36 -14.22 -6.87
C VAL A 75 -4.80 -14.25 -6.36
N ILE A 76 -5.61 -13.23 -6.65
CA ILE A 76 -7.00 -13.13 -6.21
C ILE A 76 -8.01 -12.97 -7.34
N ASP A 77 -9.25 -13.32 -7.05
CA ASP A 77 -10.40 -13.15 -7.95
C ASP A 77 -10.97 -11.73 -7.84
N VAL A 78 -10.15 -10.73 -8.18
CA VAL A 78 -10.51 -9.30 -8.28
C VAL A 78 -9.86 -8.75 -9.54
N LYS A 79 -10.60 -7.92 -10.27
CA LYS A 79 -10.07 -7.14 -11.39
C LYS A 79 -9.78 -5.72 -10.93
N PHE A 80 -8.56 -5.25 -11.17
CA PHE A 80 -8.20 -3.86 -10.92
C PHE A 80 -8.29 -3.06 -12.23
N ILE A 81 -8.81 -1.83 -12.13
CA ILE A 81 -8.97 -0.93 -13.27
C ILE A 81 -8.37 0.43 -12.90
N GLU A 82 -7.42 0.90 -13.72
CA GLU A 82 -6.89 2.25 -13.59
C GLU A 82 -8.00 3.25 -13.91
N TRP A 83 -8.24 4.18 -12.98
CA TRP A 83 -9.39 5.07 -13.02
C TRP A 83 -8.93 6.53 -13.13
N PRO A 84 -9.06 7.18 -14.29
CA PRO A 84 -8.55 8.54 -14.49
C PRO A 84 -9.41 9.61 -13.81
N HIS A 85 -10.61 9.28 -13.35
CA HIS A 85 -11.54 10.21 -12.71
C HIS A 85 -11.34 10.24 -11.18
N THR A 86 -12.04 11.16 -10.49
CA THR A 86 -12.00 11.26 -9.02
C THR A 86 -12.78 10.13 -8.36
N LYS A 87 -12.51 9.88 -7.07
CA LYS A 87 -13.24 8.91 -6.22
C LYS A 87 -13.08 7.46 -6.66
N ALA A 88 -11.84 7.02 -6.83
CA ALA A 88 -11.55 5.60 -7.01
C ALA A 88 -11.71 4.83 -5.68
N ASN A 89 -11.78 3.50 -5.73
CA ASN A 89 -11.76 2.67 -4.51
C ASN A 89 -10.42 2.76 -3.79
N ILE A 90 -9.33 2.96 -4.55
CA ILE A 90 -7.98 3.13 -4.03
C ILE A 90 -7.39 4.43 -4.58
N GLU A 91 -6.98 5.32 -3.68
CA GLU A 91 -6.36 6.60 -4.04
C GLU A 91 -4.98 6.73 -3.39
N VAL A 92 -3.94 6.83 -4.23
CA VAL A 92 -2.57 7.07 -3.76
C VAL A 92 -2.28 8.57 -3.74
N ILE A 93 -1.79 9.06 -2.60
CA ILE A 93 -1.54 10.47 -2.34
C ILE A 93 -0.09 10.62 -1.86
N PHE A 94 0.72 11.36 -2.62
CA PHE A 94 2.04 11.79 -2.17
C PHE A 94 1.92 13.10 -1.38
N ALA A 95 2.40 13.10 -0.15
CA ALA A 95 2.31 14.25 0.74
C ALA A 95 3.53 14.38 1.64
N THR A 96 3.64 15.48 2.38
CA THR A 96 4.75 15.71 3.33
C THR A 96 4.21 16.34 4.60
N PHE A 97 4.80 15.98 5.75
CA PHE A 97 4.39 16.52 7.05
C PHE A 97 2.88 16.43 7.25
N TYR A 98 2.22 17.48 7.73
CA TYR A 98 0.77 17.51 7.86
C TYR A 98 0.07 17.61 6.50
N HIS A 99 -0.88 16.71 6.25
CA HIS A 99 -1.52 16.57 4.95
C HIS A 99 -3.04 16.26 4.99
N GLY A 100 -3.70 16.58 6.11
CA GLY A 100 -5.17 16.61 6.20
C GLY A 100 -5.79 15.52 7.07
N ASP A 101 -5.03 14.51 7.47
CA ASP A 101 -5.42 13.54 8.48
C ASP A 101 -4.75 13.82 9.84
N LYS A 102 -4.88 12.88 10.78
CA LYS A 102 -4.30 12.96 12.14
C LYS A 102 -2.87 12.39 12.23
N TYR A 103 -2.27 11.99 11.12
CA TYR A 103 -1.00 11.25 11.05
C TYR A 103 0.01 11.99 10.15
N PRO A 104 0.57 13.11 10.61
CA PRO A 104 1.56 13.84 9.84
C PRO A 104 2.85 13.01 9.65
N PHE A 105 3.42 13.04 8.45
CA PHE A 105 4.73 12.44 8.19
C PHE A 105 5.88 13.14 8.93
N ASP A 106 6.98 12.43 9.14
CA ASP A 106 8.16 12.93 9.85
C ASP A 106 9.25 13.54 8.94
N GLY A 107 9.05 13.47 7.62
CA GLY A 107 10.02 13.89 6.64
C GLY A 107 10.96 12.75 6.27
N LYS A 108 12.23 13.03 5.99
CA LYS A 108 13.18 11.97 5.62
C LYS A 108 13.46 11.05 6.81
N GLY A 109 13.01 9.80 6.75
CA GLY A 109 13.35 8.82 7.76
C GLY A 109 12.25 7.79 8.02
N ASN A 110 11.71 7.83 9.22
CA ASN A 110 11.22 6.64 9.91
C ASN A 110 9.93 6.11 9.28
N GLU A 111 9.02 7.02 8.91
CA GLU A 111 7.72 6.70 8.34
C GLU A 111 7.76 6.89 6.82
N LEU A 112 7.49 5.80 6.10
CA LEU A 112 7.54 5.79 4.64
C LEU A 112 6.23 6.14 3.97
N ALA A 113 5.19 5.66 4.62
CA ALA A 113 3.83 5.64 4.14
C ALA A 113 2.95 5.17 5.30
N HIS A 114 1.67 5.45 5.16
CA HIS A 114 0.63 4.78 5.90
C HIS A 114 -0.59 4.62 5.01
N THR A 115 -1.52 3.80 5.48
CA THR A 115 -2.80 3.61 4.81
C THR A 115 -3.90 3.37 5.83
N PHE A 116 -5.13 3.47 5.35
CA PHE A 116 -6.34 3.20 6.12
C PHE A 116 -6.98 1.90 5.66
N TYR A 117 -7.31 1.06 6.63
CA TYR A 117 -7.96 -0.22 6.38
C TYR A 117 -9.35 -0.06 5.75
N PRO A 118 -9.88 -1.10 5.07
CA PRO A 118 -11.21 -1.07 4.46
C PRO A 118 -12.36 -0.67 5.39
N ASN A 119 -12.22 -0.91 6.69
CA ASN A 119 -13.24 -0.59 7.69
C ASN A 119 -13.15 0.85 8.24
N ASP A 120 -12.16 1.65 7.86
CA ASP A 120 -12.09 3.06 8.23
C ASP A 120 -13.28 3.84 7.60
N LEU A 121 -13.96 4.66 8.40
CA LEU A 121 -15.19 5.32 7.96
C LEU A 121 -14.94 6.54 7.06
N ILE A 122 -13.75 7.14 7.12
CA ILE A 122 -13.45 8.43 6.49
C ILE A 122 -12.44 8.27 5.36
N TRP A 123 -11.39 7.48 5.59
CA TRP A 123 -10.19 7.46 4.76
C TRP A 123 -9.90 6.11 4.10
N HIS A 124 -10.80 5.11 4.21
CA HIS A 124 -10.59 3.79 3.61
C HIS A 124 -10.18 3.89 2.13
N GLY A 125 -9.23 3.04 1.74
CA GLY A 125 -8.72 3.03 0.37
C GLY A 125 -7.68 4.10 0.05
N GLN A 126 -7.33 4.98 1.00
CA GLN A 126 -6.26 5.95 0.79
C GLN A 126 -4.92 5.39 1.23
N ILE A 127 -3.93 5.48 0.33
CA ILE A 127 -2.51 5.22 0.60
C ILE A 127 -1.79 6.55 0.58
N HIS A 128 -1.18 6.92 1.70
CA HIS A 128 -0.36 8.11 1.79
C HIS A 128 1.11 7.70 1.74
N ILE A 129 1.88 8.33 0.86
CA ILE A 129 3.32 8.10 0.71
C ILE A 129 4.06 9.38 1.12
N ASP A 130 5.07 9.28 1.99
CA ASP A 130 5.88 10.45 2.33
C ASP A 130 6.78 10.84 1.15
N ASP A 131 6.41 11.95 0.52
CA ASP A 131 7.11 12.52 -0.63
C ASP A 131 8.45 13.16 -0.26
N SER A 132 8.73 13.31 1.04
CA SER A 132 10.03 13.76 1.56
C SER A 132 11.13 12.72 1.36
N GLU A 133 10.75 11.45 1.25
CA GLU A 133 11.67 10.33 1.10
C GLU A 133 12.35 10.35 -0.27
N PRO A 134 13.60 9.91 -0.39
CA PRO A 134 14.30 9.93 -1.67
C PRO A 134 13.83 8.76 -2.55
N TRP A 135 12.67 8.85 -3.20
CA TRP A 135 12.17 7.79 -4.07
C TRP A 135 12.95 7.72 -5.39
N GLY A 136 13.27 6.51 -5.86
CA GLY A 136 13.81 6.29 -7.20
C GLY A 136 15.24 5.74 -7.25
N PRO A 137 15.93 5.89 -8.40
CA PRO A 137 17.27 5.34 -8.60
C PRO A 137 18.25 5.88 -7.54
N SER A 138 18.97 4.98 -6.86
CA SER A 138 19.85 5.28 -5.70
C SER A 138 19.14 5.73 -4.42
N GLY A 139 17.81 5.65 -4.40
CA GLY A 139 16.95 6.03 -3.28
C GLY A 139 16.18 4.83 -2.71
N ARG A 140 15.06 5.11 -2.06
CA ARG A 140 14.12 4.10 -1.59
C ARG A 140 13.32 3.53 -2.75
N ASN A 141 13.09 2.22 -2.68
CA ASN A 141 12.31 1.45 -3.65
C ASN A 141 10.80 1.63 -3.39
N LEU A 142 10.17 2.43 -4.25
CA LEU A 142 8.74 2.72 -4.20
C LEU A 142 7.90 1.48 -4.53
N ASN A 143 8.40 0.54 -5.35
CA ASN A 143 7.66 -0.66 -5.69
C ASN A 143 7.35 -1.50 -4.44
N TRP A 144 8.29 -1.57 -3.49
CA TRP A 144 8.12 -2.33 -2.26
C TRP A 144 7.08 -1.69 -1.36
N VAL A 145 7.21 -0.39 -1.09
CA VAL A 145 6.26 0.34 -0.24
C VAL A 145 4.86 0.29 -0.84
N MET A 146 4.73 0.59 -2.13
CA MET A 146 3.44 0.55 -2.81
C MET A 146 2.78 -0.83 -2.75
N ALA A 147 3.56 -1.92 -2.91
CA ALA A 147 3.03 -3.28 -2.81
C ALA A 147 2.60 -3.65 -1.39
N HIS A 148 3.39 -3.22 -0.39
CA HIS A 148 3.10 -3.40 1.03
C HIS A 148 1.83 -2.66 1.45
N GLU A 149 1.76 -1.34 1.21
CA GLU A 149 0.58 -0.53 1.56
C GLU A 149 -0.69 -1.00 0.85
N LEU A 150 -0.56 -1.50 -0.39
CA LEU A 150 -1.73 -2.04 -1.10
C LEU A 150 -2.26 -3.31 -0.41
N GLY A 151 -1.42 -4.11 0.25
CA GLY A 151 -1.87 -5.24 1.06
C GLY A 151 -2.75 -4.78 2.23
N HIS A 152 -2.35 -3.71 2.92
CA HIS A 152 -3.12 -3.11 3.99
C HIS A 152 -4.44 -2.49 3.51
N VAL A 153 -4.44 -1.78 2.38
CA VAL A 153 -5.69 -1.30 1.73
C VAL A 153 -6.64 -2.44 1.41
N LEU A 154 -6.11 -3.61 1.08
CA LEU A 154 -6.91 -4.80 0.81
C LEU A 154 -7.33 -5.54 2.09
N GLY A 155 -6.87 -5.10 3.27
CA GLY A 155 -7.28 -5.64 4.57
C GLY A 155 -6.31 -6.63 5.19
N LEU A 156 -5.08 -6.74 4.69
CA LEU A 156 -4.04 -7.57 5.31
C LEU A 156 -3.37 -6.82 6.46
N GLU A 157 -3.13 -7.51 7.57
CA GLU A 157 -2.29 -7.02 8.67
C GLU A 157 -0.81 -7.30 8.42
N HIS A 158 0.04 -6.76 9.30
CA HIS A 158 1.45 -7.11 9.31
C HIS A 158 1.65 -8.61 9.59
N SER A 159 2.69 -9.18 8.99
CA SER A 159 3.07 -10.57 9.19
C SER A 159 4.57 -10.71 9.50
N HIS A 160 5.06 -11.95 9.52
CA HIS A 160 6.44 -12.29 9.89
C HIS A 160 7.49 -11.76 8.90
N ASP A 161 8.77 -11.81 9.26
CA ASP A 161 9.87 -11.12 8.55
C ASP A 161 10.12 -11.53 7.09
N GLU A 162 9.58 -12.66 6.62
CA GLU A 162 9.74 -13.10 5.21
C GLU A 162 8.55 -12.70 4.33
N SER A 163 7.47 -12.20 4.94
CA SER A 163 6.27 -11.72 4.28
C SER A 163 6.50 -10.36 3.62
N LEU A 164 5.81 -10.10 2.50
CA LEU A 164 5.74 -8.73 1.97
C LEU A 164 5.11 -7.77 3.00
N MET A 165 4.18 -8.28 3.81
CA MET A 165 3.52 -7.57 4.90
C MET A 165 4.35 -7.53 6.18
N THR A 166 5.67 -7.82 6.15
CA THR A 166 6.53 -7.57 7.31
C THR A 166 6.52 -6.08 7.66
N SER A 167 6.45 -5.75 8.96
CA SER A 167 6.46 -4.35 9.41
C SER A 167 7.75 -3.61 9.09
N HIS A 168 8.83 -4.32 8.76
CA HIS A 168 10.14 -3.74 8.46
C HIS A 168 10.32 -3.49 6.96
N TYR A 169 10.80 -2.30 6.60
CA TYR A 169 11.15 -2.01 5.22
C TYR A 169 12.28 -2.90 4.69
N GLN A 170 12.04 -3.59 3.57
CA GLN A 170 13.04 -4.46 2.91
C GLN A 170 13.39 -4.02 1.47
N GLY A 171 12.89 -2.87 1.01
CA GLY A 171 13.03 -2.40 -0.36
C GLY A 171 14.39 -1.76 -0.71
N PHE A 172 15.49 -2.51 -0.69
CA PHE A 172 16.79 -1.99 -1.11
C PHE A 172 16.96 -2.03 -2.65
N GLU A 173 18.04 -1.43 -3.17
CA GLU A 173 18.36 -1.45 -4.61
C GLU A 173 18.36 -2.89 -5.17
N GLY A 174 17.65 -3.10 -6.28
CA GLY A 174 17.48 -4.42 -6.90
C GLY A 174 16.40 -5.31 -6.27
N THR A 175 15.76 -4.89 -5.17
CA THR A 175 14.68 -5.66 -4.54
C THR A 175 13.44 -5.63 -5.41
N VAL A 176 12.92 -6.82 -5.75
CA VAL A 176 11.62 -6.98 -6.41
C VAL A 176 10.62 -7.50 -5.37
N PRO A 177 9.52 -6.79 -5.09
CA PRO A 177 8.50 -7.25 -4.14
C PRO A 177 7.92 -8.59 -4.58
N LYS A 178 7.74 -9.51 -3.64
CA LYS A 178 7.20 -10.84 -3.88
C LYS A 178 6.29 -11.22 -2.74
N LEU A 179 5.18 -11.88 -3.07
CA LEU A 179 4.29 -12.43 -2.06
C LEU A 179 4.88 -13.70 -1.47
N HIS A 180 4.88 -13.78 -0.15
CA HIS A 180 5.12 -15.00 0.59
C HIS A 180 3.87 -15.89 0.58
N TYR A 181 3.99 -17.18 0.94
CA TYR A 181 2.84 -18.09 0.93
C TYR A 181 1.73 -17.64 1.90
N CYS A 182 2.10 -17.01 3.02
CA CYS A 182 1.15 -16.48 3.98
C CYS A 182 0.35 -15.31 3.39
N ASP A 183 1.00 -14.41 2.65
CA ASP A 183 0.37 -13.26 2.01
C ASP A 183 -0.69 -13.73 1.02
N ILE A 184 -0.35 -14.74 0.22
CA ILE A 184 -1.24 -15.37 -0.76
C ILE A 184 -2.43 -16.05 -0.05
N ALA A 185 -2.18 -16.80 1.01
CA ALA A 185 -3.23 -17.50 1.73
C ALA A 185 -4.24 -16.52 2.36
N LEU A 186 -3.74 -15.47 3.02
CA LEU A 186 -4.57 -14.46 3.69
C LEU A 186 -5.35 -13.60 2.68
N ILE A 187 -4.72 -13.15 1.59
CA ILE A 187 -5.45 -12.36 0.60
C ILE A 187 -6.50 -13.21 -0.13
N GLN A 188 -6.25 -14.50 -0.33
CA GLN A 188 -7.22 -15.43 -0.91
C GLN A 188 -8.37 -15.75 0.04
N SER A 189 -8.15 -15.79 1.37
CA SER A 189 -9.27 -15.91 2.31
C SER A 189 -10.19 -14.69 2.27
N LEU A 190 -9.63 -13.50 1.99
CA LEU A 190 -10.42 -12.27 1.84
C LEU A 190 -11.14 -12.19 0.50
N TYR A 191 -10.49 -12.47 -0.63
CA TYR A 191 -11.02 -12.16 -1.97
C TYR A 191 -11.36 -13.37 -2.84
N GLY A 192 -10.99 -14.56 -2.39
CA GLY A 192 -11.02 -15.78 -3.19
C GLY A 192 -9.84 -15.88 -4.15
N LYS A 193 -9.48 -17.12 -4.51
CA LYS A 193 -8.42 -17.41 -5.48
C LYS A 193 -8.88 -17.13 -6.91
N LYS A 194 -7.99 -16.56 -7.71
CA LYS A 194 -8.21 -16.35 -9.15
C LYS A 194 -8.48 -17.69 -9.85
N ASN A 195 -9.66 -17.82 -10.45
CA ASN A 195 -9.97 -18.99 -11.26
C ASN A 195 -9.42 -18.76 -12.68
N HIS A 196 -8.39 -19.52 -13.07
CA HIS A 196 -8.00 -19.63 -14.47
C HIS A 196 -9.04 -20.47 -15.22
N ARG A 197 -10.21 -19.91 -15.50
CA ARG A 197 -11.04 -20.47 -16.57
C ARG A 197 -10.46 -19.95 -17.87
N ASN A 198 -9.90 -20.87 -18.66
CA ASN A 198 -9.48 -20.61 -20.03
C ASN A 198 -10.69 -20.05 -20.79
N GLU A 199 -10.64 -18.76 -21.12
CA GLU A 199 -11.48 -18.17 -22.17
C GLU A 199 -10.97 -18.61 -23.55
#